data_AF-A0A9D1F0S5-F1
#
_entry.id   AF-A0A9D1F0S5-F1
#
_cell.length_a   1.000
_cell.length_b   1.000
_cell.length_c   1.000
_cell.angle_alpha   90.00
_cell.angle_beta   90.00
_cell.angle_gamma   90.00
#
_symmetry.space_group_name_H-M   'P 1'
#
loop_
_entity.id
_entity.type
_entity.pdbx_description
1 polymer ?
#
loop_
_entity_poly.entity_id
_entity_poly.type
_entity_poly.pdbx_seq_one_letter_code
_entity_poly.pdbx_strand_id
1 'polypeptide(L)'
;MFNIFTPKTPQLGSTIKFFKGGGRSYIQQLPALVKDEVVVLNAYPTESAKACRTVIKNLQNKEMGYHDYNLLLADKELEGDYLEVKEFARKRGFGELLRLASIIEMKANNLNKITLSSLPEAVKFHAHYGFYPDAKAPGTIRSILEDINLDDKFDDLASKASELLEYFYSGNVDVTRPDNLRRVNKFFADFIDRCPAYRSPGFSKGINMILTEEKLKANSDFYNNLFEKHKINFEV
;
A
#
# COMPACT_ATOMS: atom_id res chain seq x y z
N MET A 1 48.39 13.22 6.40
CA MET A 1 47.37 12.28 5.89
C MET A 1 46.04 12.63 6.52
N PHE A 2 45.14 13.25 5.78
CA PHE A 2 43.79 13.51 6.25
C PHE A 2 43.04 12.19 6.27
N ASN A 3 42.62 11.75 7.45
CA ASN A 3 41.64 10.68 7.61
C ASN A 3 40.33 11.20 7.02
N ILE A 4 40.11 10.91 5.73
CA ILE A 4 38.83 11.13 5.09
C ILE A 4 37.89 10.17 5.79
N PHE A 5 36.96 10.71 6.59
CA PHE A 5 35.82 9.96 7.10
C PHE A 5 35.10 9.36 5.90
N THR A 6 35.39 8.10 5.58
CA THR A 6 34.51 7.31 4.75
C THR A 6 33.19 7.24 5.51
N PRO A 7 32.09 7.82 5.00
CA PRO A 7 30.80 7.63 5.64
C PRO A 7 30.59 6.12 5.74
N LYS A 8 30.52 5.59 6.97
CA LYS A 8 30.32 4.15 7.18
C LYS A 8 29.05 3.76 6.44
N THR A 9 29.17 2.82 5.50
CA THR A 9 28.02 2.26 4.82
C THR A 9 27.02 1.81 5.89
N PRO A 10 25.75 2.23 5.80
CA PRO A 10 24.75 1.86 6.79
C PRO A 10 24.65 0.33 6.90
N GLN A 11 24.62 -0.19 8.13
CA GLN A 11 24.63 -1.63 8.37
C GLN A 11 23.23 -2.23 8.11
N LEU A 12 23.14 -3.13 7.14
CA LEU A 12 21.94 -3.94 6.89
C LEU A 12 21.62 -4.82 8.11
N GLY A 13 20.33 -5.11 8.35
CA GLY A 13 19.88 -5.91 9.49
C GLY A 13 20.07 -5.25 10.85
N SER A 14 20.47 -3.97 10.90
CA SER A 14 20.56 -3.22 12.15
C SER A 14 19.17 -2.96 12.74
N THR A 15 19.10 -2.81 14.06
CA THR A 15 17.88 -2.42 14.76
C THR A 15 17.35 -1.10 14.20
N ILE A 16 16.06 -1.06 13.89
CA ILE A 16 15.41 0.13 13.34
C ILE A 16 15.44 1.25 14.39
N LYS A 17 15.97 2.41 13.99
CA LYS A 17 15.97 3.60 14.83
C LYS A 17 14.76 4.46 14.52
N PHE A 18 14.07 4.89 15.56
CA PHE A 18 12.95 5.82 15.46
C PHE A 18 13.30 7.12 16.18
N PHE A 19 12.89 8.25 15.61
CA PHE A 19 12.79 9.49 16.38
C PHE A 19 11.33 9.75 16.74
N LYS A 20 11.12 10.44 17.86
CA LYS A 20 9.78 10.79 18.34
C LYS A 20 9.53 12.28 18.18
N GLY A 21 8.32 12.64 17.74
CA GLY A 21 7.90 14.04 17.59
C GLY A 21 6.38 14.16 17.56
N GLY A 22 5.82 15.04 18.38
CA GLY A 22 4.37 15.30 18.42
C GLY A 22 3.52 14.04 18.70
N GLY A 23 4.00 13.16 19.60
CA GLY A 23 3.30 11.92 19.96
C GLY A 23 3.42 10.79 18.93
N ARG A 24 4.22 10.97 17.86
CA ARG A 24 4.42 9.99 16.79
C ARG A 24 5.85 9.49 16.77
N SER A 25 6.03 8.28 16.26
CA SER A 25 7.31 7.64 15.95
C SER A 25 7.53 7.70 14.44
N TYR A 26 8.77 7.96 14.01
CA TYR A 26 9.14 8.01 12.60
C TYR A 26 10.44 7.25 12.39
N ILE A 27 10.56 6.50 11.30
CA ILE A 27 11.82 5.84 10.90
C ILE A 27 12.91 6.90 10.76
N GLN A 28 13.86 6.93 11.69
CA GLN A 28 14.97 7.87 11.65
C GLN A 28 15.97 7.48 10.58
N GLN A 29 16.30 6.18 10.51
CA GLN A 29 17.19 5.61 9.52
C GLN A 29 16.94 4.10 9.43
N LEU A 30 16.65 3.62 8.23
CA LEU A 30 16.49 2.19 7.95
C LEU A 30 17.30 1.81 6.70
N PRO A 31 18.47 1.19 6.86
CA PRO A 31 19.19 0.58 5.75
C PRO A 31 18.42 -0.62 5.20
N ALA A 32 18.29 -0.71 3.88
CA ALA A 32 17.65 -1.84 3.21
C ALA A 32 18.38 -2.19 1.91
N LEU A 33 18.31 -3.46 1.54
CA LEU A 33 18.84 -3.98 0.28
C LEU A 33 17.73 -4.02 -0.77
N VAL A 34 17.95 -3.46 -1.95
CA VAL A 34 17.05 -3.58 -3.10
C VAL A 34 17.84 -4.13 -4.28
N LYS A 35 17.64 -5.41 -4.58
CA LYS A 35 18.53 -6.19 -5.47
C LYS A 35 19.96 -6.14 -4.92
N ASP A 36 20.88 -5.47 -5.61
CA ASP A 36 22.29 -5.36 -5.23
C ASP A 36 22.65 -3.96 -4.72
N GLU A 37 21.66 -3.07 -4.52
CA GLU A 37 21.87 -1.69 -4.08
C GLU A 37 21.42 -1.51 -2.62
N VAL A 38 22.32 -0.97 -1.79
CA VAL A 38 21.98 -0.52 -0.43
C VAL A 38 21.37 0.87 -0.51
N VAL A 39 20.17 1.01 0.06
CA VAL A 39 19.45 2.28 0.20
C VAL A 39 19.12 2.55 1.67
N VAL A 40 18.73 3.78 1.95
CA VAL A 40 18.32 4.24 3.27
C VAL A 40 16.93 4.83 3.18
N LEU A 41 16.06 4.40 4.10
CA LEU A 41 14.77 5.04 4.33
C LEU A 41 14.84 5.98 5.52
N ASN A 42 14.14 7.10 5.39
CA ASN A 42 13.89 8.06 6.46
C ASN A 42 12.46 8.55 6.35
N ALA A 43 11.78 8.71 7.49
CA ALA A 43 10.45 9.30 7.57
C ALA A 43 10.52 10.63 8.34
N TYR A 44 9.66 11.59 8.01
CA TYR A 44 9.61 12.88 8.72
C TYR A 44 8.23 13.55 8.58
N PRO A 45 7.83 14.39 9.56
CA PRO A 45 6.63 15.21 9.42
C PRO A 45 6.82 16.26 8.32
N THR A 46 5.74 16.60 7.61
CA THR A 46 5.73 17.57 6.52
C THR A 46 4.88 18.80 6.87
N GLU A 47 3.93 19.18 6.01
CA GLU A 47 3.19 20.45 6.03
C GLU A 47 2.27 20.61 7.24
N SER A 48 1.94 19.51 7.93
CA SER A 48 1.12 19.53 9.14
C SER A 48 1.60 18.50 10.16
N ALA A 49 1.14 18.62 11.41
CA ALA A 49 1.49 17.68 12.48
C ALA A 49 1.07 16.22 12.21
N LYS A 50 0.12 16.00 11.30
CA LYS A 50 -0.33 14.65 10.88
C LYS A 50 0.32 14.19 9.58
N ALA A 51 0.69 15.11 8.70
CA ALA A 51 1.24 14.80 7.38
C ALA A 51 2.70 14.37 7.51
N CYS A 52 3.05 13.30 6.83
CA CYS A 52 4.31 12.60 6.95
C CYS A 52 4.80 12.18 5.56
N ARG A 53 6.12 12.07 5.41
CA ARG A 53 6.75 11.50 4.22
C ARG A 53 7.79 10.48 4.62
N THR A 54 7.73 9.29 4.03
CA THR A 54 8.85 8.33 3.98
C THR A 54 9.55 8.47 2.64
N VAL A 55 10.88 8.59 2.64
CA VAL A 55 11.72 8.74 1.44
C VAL A 55 12.75 7.62 1.40
N ILE A 56 13.01 7.09 0.20
CA ILE A 56 14.14 6.19 -0.10
C ILE A 56 15.24 6.98 -0.78
N LYS A 57 16.46 6.92 -0.27
CA LYS A 57 17.65 7.48 -0.93
C LYS A 57 18.75 6.45 -1.09
N ASN A 58 19.52 6.55 -2.17
CA ASN A 58 20.75 5.78 -2.30
C ASN A 58 21.91 6.41 -1.49
N LEU A 59 23.08 5.78 -1.52
CA LEU A 59 24.26 6.25 -0.79
C LEU A 59 24.83 7.58 -1.30
N GLN A 60 24.46 8.00 -2.52
CA GLN A 60 24.77 9.32 -3.07
C GLN A 60 23.68 10.36 -2.75
N ASN A 61 22.76 10.05 -1.82
CA ASN A 61 21.64 10.91 -1.42
C ASN A 61 20.66 11.23 -2.55
N LYS A 62 20.68 10.45 -3.65
CA LYS A 62 19.68 10.54 -4.73
C LYS A 62 18.39 9.87 -4.27
N GLU A 63 17.28 10.59 -4.37
CA GLU A 63 15.95 10.06 -4.06
C GLU A 63 15.52 9.03 -5.11
N MET A 64 15.08 7.86 -4.64
CA MET A 64 14.60 6.75 -5.47
C MET A 64 13.07 6.70 -5.51
N GLY A 65 12.42 7.21 -4.47
CA GLY A 65 10.96 7.25 -4.33
C GLY A 65 10.54 7.71 -2.94
N TYR A 66 9.25 7.95 -2.76
CA TYR A 66 8.67 8.40 -1.50
C TYR A 66 7.20 7.97 -1.35
N HIS A 67 6.72 8.05 -0.12
CA HIS A 67 5.32 7.86 0.25
C HIS A 67 4.90 8.98 1.20
N ASP A 68 3.90 9.75 0.79
CA ASP A 68 3.18 10.73 1.61
C ASP A 68 1.95 10.09 2.24
N TYR A 69 1.72 10.37 3.52
CA TYR A 69 0.62 9.81 4.30
C TYR A 69 0.29 10.67 5.52
N ASN A 70 -0.87 10.44 6.11
CA ASN A 70 -1.27 11.00 7.40
C ASN A 70 -1.24 9.93 8.50
N LEU A 71 -0.70 10.29 9.66
CA LEU A 71 -0.81 9.50 10.89
C LEU A 71 -1.99 10.02 11.74
N LEU A 72 -3.14 9.35 11.61
CA LEU A 72 -4.40 9.65 12.29
C LEU A 72 -4.51 8.81 13.56
N LEU A 73 -3.87 9.28 14.63
CA LEU A 73 -3.77 8.50 15.89
C LEU A 73 -5.12 8.19 16.54
N ALA A 74 -6.10 9.10 16.44
CA ALA A 74 -7.44 8.90 16.99
C ALA A 74 -8.19 7.75 16.29
N ASP A 75 -8.02 7.66 14.96
CA ASP A 75 -8.65 6.65 14.11
C ASP A 75 -7.83 5.36 14.01
N LYS A 76 -6.65 5.34 14.64
CA LYS A 76 -5.63 4.27 14.55
C LYS A 76 -5.27 3.94 13.10
N GLU A 77 -5.14 4.98 12.28
CA GLU A 77 -5.04 4.85 10.82
C GLU A 77 -3.78 5.53 10.27
N LEU A 78 -3.12 4.82 9.35
CA LEU A 78 -2.19 5.42 8.40
C LEU A 78 -2.95 5.61 7.08
N GLU A 79 -3.30 6.85 6.78
CA GLU A 79 -4.00 7.21 5.55
C GLU A 79 -2.96 7.56 4.47
N GLY A 80 -2.78 6.68 3.49
CA GLY A 80 -1.86 6.88 2.38
C GLY A 80 -2.40 7.87 1.37
N ASP A 81 -1.56 8.85 0.99
CA ASP A 81 -1.90 9.90 0.03
C ASP A 81 -1.22 9.65 -1.32
N TYR A 82 0.11 9.73 -1.36
CA TYR A 82 0.86 9.64 -2.61
C TYR A 82 2.05 8.69 -2.50
N LEU A 83 2.16 7.70 -3.39
CA LEU A 83 3.31 6.80 -3.47
C LEU A 83 3.96 6.90 -4.85
N GLU A 84 5.22 7.32 -4.89
CA GLU A 84 5.97 7.49 -6.13
C GLU A 84 7.30 6.73 -6.08
N VAL A 85 7.61 6.03 -7.17
CA VAL A 85 8.97 5.60 -7.48
C VAL A 85 9.43 6.37 -8.71
N LYS A 86 10.59 7.04 -8.60
CA LYS A 86 11.17 7.81 -9.70
C LYS A 86 11.37 6.91 -10.92
N GLU A 87 11.15 7.44 -12.11
CA GLU A 87 11.08 6.64 -13.34
C GLU A 87 12.30 5.72 -13.54
N PHE A 88 13.51 6.26 -13.37
CA PHE A 88 14.77 5.51 -13.47
C PHE A 88 14.93 4.39 -12.41
N ALA A 89 14.11 4.40 -11.37
CA ALA A 89 14.12 3.45 -10.26
C ALA A 89 12.95 2.44 -10.33
N ARG A 90 11.98 2.60 -11.23
CA ARG A 90 10.81 1.72 -11.32
C ARG A 90 11.20 0.27 -11.66
N LYS A 91 10.35 -0.69 -11.27
CA LYS A 91 10.53 -2.15 -11.47
C LYS A 91 11.79 -2.74 -10.80
N ARG A 92 12.31 -2.07 -9.77
CA ARG A 92 13.48 -2.53 -9.01
C ARG A 92 13.17 -3.05 -7.60
N GLY A 93 11.95 -2.85 -7.11
CA GLY A 93 11.53 -3.23 -5.75
C GLY A 93 11.35 -2.05 -4.78
N PHE A 94 11.52 -0.80 -5.22
CA PHE A 94 11.34 0.36 -4.33
C PHE A 94 9.88 0.60 -3.90
N GLY A 95 8.91 0.23 -4.73
CA GLY A 95 7.49 0.31 -4.34
C GLY A 95 7.14 -0.68 -3.22
N GLU A 96 7.65 -1.91 -3.33
CA GLU A 96 7.58 -2.95 -2.27
C GLU A 96 8.16 -2.40 -0.97
N LEU A 97 9.37 -1.85 -1.04
CA LEU A 97 10.07 -1.30 0.11
C LEU A 97 9.30 -0.14 0.78
N LEU A 98 8.65 0.75 0.02
CA LEU A 98 7.77 1.79 0.57
C LEU A 98 6.53 1.21 1.27
N ARG A 99 5.98 0.09 0.78
CA ARG A 99 4.85 -0.60 1.43
C ARG A 99 5.27 -1.25 2.74
N LEU A 100 6.44 -1.90 2.77
CA LEU A 100 7.04 -2.42 4.00
C LEU A 100 7.31 -1.32 5.02
N ALA A 101 7.83 -0.17 4.57
CA ALA A 101 8.02 0.99 5.44
C ALA A 101 6.71 1.48 6.06
N SER A 102 5.62 1.48 5.29
CA SER A 102 4.29 1.86 5.79
C SER A 102 3.79 0.91 6.89
N ILE A 103 4.12 -0.38 6.82
CA ILE A 103 3.81 -1.37 7.86
C ILE A 103 4.61 -1.11 9.13
N ILE A 104 5.92 -0.82 8.99
CA ILE A 104 6.78 -0.45 10.13
C ILE A 104 6.25 0.81 10.81
N GLU A 105 5.88 1.84 10.04
CA GLU A 105 5.29 3.08 10.56
C GLU A 105 3.95 2.85 11.26
N MET A 106 3.08 2.01 10.68
CA MET A 106 1.81 1.60 11.29
C MET A 106 2.05 0.98 12.68
N LYS A 107 2.98 0.03 12.77
CA LYS A 107 3.31 -0.68 14.03
C LYS A 107 3.99 0.23 15.04
N ALA A 108 4.95 1.05 14.62
CA ALA A 108 5.68 1.98 15.49
C ALA A 108 4.78 3.06 16.13
N ASN A 109 3.62 3.33 15.51
CA ASN A 109 2.62 4.29 15.99
C ASN A 109 1.36 3.62 16.59
N ASN A 110 1.38 2.29 16.81
CA ASN A 110 0.25 1.53 17.37
C ASN A 110 -1.07 1.70 16.59
N LEU A 111 -0.97 1.78 15.26
CA LEU A 111 -2.10 1.88 14.35
C LEU A 111 -2.58 0.47 13.96
N ASN A 112 -3.85 0.34 13.58
CA ASN A 112 -4.47 -0.96 13.28
C ASN A 112 -4.85 -1.13 11.80
N LYS A 113 -4.66 -0.11 10.96
CA LYS A 113 -4.94 -0.17 9.53
C LYS A 113 -4.12 0.83 8.73
N ILE A 114 -3.93 0.49 7.46
CA ILE A 114 -3.49 1.38 6.40
C ILE A 114 -4.63 1.50 5.39
N THR A 115 -5.01 2.71 5.01
CA THR A 115 -6.00 3.00 3.96
C THR A 115 -5.34 3.77 2.82
N LEU A 116 -5.90 3.69 1.62
CA LEU A 116 -5.49 4.51 0.48
C LEU A 116 -6.59 4.56 -0.58
N SER A 117 -6.52 5.56 -1.44
CA SER A 117 -7.20 5.54 -2.75
C SER A 117 -6.22 5.07 -3.81
N SER A 118 -6.50 3.94 -4.44
CA SER A 118 -5.65 3.38 -5.49
C SER A 118 -6.07 3.91 -6.85
N LEU A 119 -5.10 4.37 -7.64
CA LEU A 119 -5.28 4.52 -9.09
C LEU A 119 -5.58 3.14 -9.72
N PRO A 120 -6.36 3.06 -10.81
CA PRO A 120 -6.69 1.80 -11.47
C PRO A 120 -5.48 0.91 -11.78
N GLU A 121 -4.39 1.52 -12.26
CA GLU A 121 -3.18 0.82 -12.69
C GLU A 121 -2.38 0.27 -11.51
N ALA A 122 -2.60 0.80 -10.30
CA ALA A 122 -1.91 0.42 -9.08
C ALA A 122 -2.70 -0.58 -8.21
N VAL A 123 -3.97 -0.86 -8.52
CA VAL A 123 -4.82 -1.74 -7.70
C VAL A 123 -4.19 -3.12 -7.50
N LYS A 124 -3.69 -3.72 -8.58
CA LYS A 124 -3.01 -5.01 -8.54
C LYS A 124 -1.74 -4.98 -7.69
N PHE A 125 -0.98 -3.90 -7.77
CA PHE A 125 0.22 -3.71 -6.97
C PHE A 125 -0.14 -3.67 -5.48
N HIS A 126 -1.16 -2.91 -5.07
CA HIS A 126 -1.58 -2.87 -3.67
C HIS A 126 -2.17 -4.19 -3.20
N ALA A 127 -2.99 -4.85 -4.03
CA ALA A 127 -3.57 -6.15 -3.72
C ALA A 127 -2.50 -7.22 -3.46
N HIS A 128 -1.40 -7.21 -4.22
CA HIS A 128 -0.26 -8.10 -3.99
C HIS A 128 0.34 -7.96 -2.59
N TYR A 129 0.28 -6.77 -1.97
CA TYR A 129 0.73 -6.54 -0.58
C TYR A 129 -0.41 -6.63 0.45
N GLY A 130 -1.48 -7.35 0.13
CA GLY A 130 -2.57 -7.68 1.06
C GLY A 130 -3.63 -6.59 1.23
N PHE A 131 -3.53 -5.48 0.50
CA PHE A 131 -4.61 -4.48 0.49
C PHE A 131 -5.85 -5.06 -0.16
N TYR A 132 -7.00 -4.77 0.43
CA TYR A 132 -8.28 -5.28 0.00
C TYR A 132 -9.21 -4.14 -0.41
N PRO A 133 -10.05 -4.31 -1.44
CA PRO A 133 -11.06 -3.32 -1.81
C PRO A 133 -11.92 -2.86 -0.61
N ASP A 134 -12.07 -1.55 -0.47
CA ASP A 134 -12.93 -0.89 0.53
C ASP A 134 -13.76 0.21 -0.15
N ALA A 135 -14.36 -0.12 -1.30
CA ALA A 135 -15.27 0.76 -2.01
C ALA A 135 -16.52 1.02 -1.17
N LYS A 136 -16.84 2.30 -0.96
CA LYS A 136 -18.00 2.77 -0.18
C LYS A 136 -18.97 3.62 -0.99
N ALA A 137 -18.46 4.35 -1.98
CA ALA A 137 -19.26 5.27 -2.78
C ALA A 137 -20.09 4.51 -3.84
N PRO A 138 -21.43 4.63 -3.85
CA PRO A 138 -22.28 3.95 -4.82
C PRO A 138 -21.89 4.21 -6.28
N GLY A 139 -21.47 5.43 -6.61
CA GLY A 139 -21.04 5.78 -7.97
C GLY A 139 -19.71 5.15 -8.38
N THR A 140 -18.80 4.87 -7.44
CA THR A 140 -17.56 4.13 -7.72
C THR A 140 -17.85 2.66 -7.90
N ILE A 141 -18.67 2.09 -6.99
CA ILE A 141 -19.09 0.68 -7.07
C ILE A 141 -19.78 0.40 -8.40
N ARG A 142 -20.72 1.26 -8.81
CA ARG A 142 -21.42 1.14 -10.10
C ARG A 142 -20.45 1.09 -11.28
N SER A 143 -19.55 2.08 -11.37
CA SER A 143 -18.63 2.17 -12.51
C SER A 143 -17.71 0.96 -12.59
N ILE A 144 -17.18 0.47 -11.47
CA ILE A 144 -16.32 -0.73 -11.47
C ILE A 144 -17.11 -1.97 -11.88
N LEU A 145 -18.37 -2.12 -11.44
CA LEU A 145 -19.22 -3.21 -11.90
C LEU A 145 -19.53 -3.12 -13.40
N GLU A 146 -19.80 -1.92 -13.92
CA GLU A 146 -20.00 -1.68 -15.36
C GLU A 146 -18.73 -2.03 -16.16
N ASP A 147 -17.55 -1.64 -15.69
CA ASP A 147 -16.27 -1.97 -16.32
C ASP A 147 -16.05 -3.49 -16.38
N ILE A 148 -16.32 -4.21 -15.29
CA ILE A 148 -16.19 -5.67 -15.23
C ILE A 148 -17.23 -6.36 -16.14
N ASN A 149 -18.46 -5.84 -16.21
CA ASN A 149 -19.52 -6.39 -17.06
C ASN A 149 -19.20 -6.24 -18.55
N LEU A 150 -18.44 -5.21 -18.92
CA LEU A 150 -17.96 -4.99 -20.30
C LEU A 150 -16.67 -5.74 -20.63
N ASP A 151 -16.01 -6.38 -19.65
CA ASP A 151 -14.80 -7.16 -19.89
C ASP A 151 -15.16 -8.54 -20.47
N ASP A 152 -14.76 -8.77 -21.73
CA ASP A 152 -15.03 -9.97 -22.51
C ASP A 152 -14.14 -11.17 -22.17
N LYS A 153 -13.32 -11.09 -21.11
CA LYS A 153 -12.29 -12.09 -20.80
C LYS A 153 -12.68 -13.07 -19.72
N PHE A 154 -13.65 -12.69 -18.90
CA PHE A 154 -14.10 -13.48 -17.76
C PHE A 154 -15.61 -13.55 -17.75
N ASP A 155 -16.19 -14.33 -18.66
CA ASP A 155 -17.65 -14.44 -18.85
C ASP A 155 -18.41 -14.69 -17.55
N ASP A 156 -17.85 -15.50 -16.64
CA ASP A 156 -18.45 -15.80 -15.35
C ASP A 156 -18.45 -14.60 -14.40
N LEU A 157 -17.40 -13.77 -14.43
CA LEU A 157 -17.32 -12.54 -13.64
C LEU A 157 -18.16 -11.42 -14.26
N ALA A 158 -18.20 -11.32 -15.59
CA ALA A 158 -19.06 -10.38 -16.30
C ALA A 158 -20.53 -10.67 -15.99
N SER A 159 -20.95 -11.93 -16.07
CA SER A 159 -22.30 -12.36 -15.69
C SER A 159 -22.63 -12.00 -14.24
N LYS A 160 -21.71 -12.27 -13.31
CA LYS A 160 -21.90 -11.92 -11.89
C LYS A 160 -21.91 -10.41 -11.64
N ALA A 161 -21.15 -9.63 -12.40
CA ALA A 161 -21.21 -8.17 -12.34
C ALA A 161 -22.58 -7.66 -12.81
N SER A 162 -23.12 -8.22 -13.90
CA SER A 162 -24.47 -7.93 -14.38
C SER A 162 -25.54 -8.21 -13.32
N GLU A 163 -25.48 -9.39 -12.66
CA GLU A 163 -26.39 -9.73 -11.56
C GLU A 163 -26.31 -8.74 -10.39
N LEU A 164 -25.11 -8.30 -10.02
CA LEU A 164 -24.92 -7.30 -8.96
C LEU A 164 -25.43 -5.92 -9.38
N LEU A 165 -25.25 -5.52 -10.64
CA LEU A 165 -25.80 -4.28 -11.17
C LEU A 165 -27.33 -4.30 -11.12
N GLU A 166 -27.96 -5.38 -11.56
CA GLU A 166 -29.40 -5.55 -11.50
C GLU A 166 -29.90 -5.51 -10.05
N TYR A 167 -29.26 -6.28 -9.16
CA TYR A 167 -29.64 -6.35 -7.74
C TYR A 167 -29.61 -4.97 -7.05
N PHE A 168 -28.54 -4.19 -7.25
CA PHE A 168 -28.39 -2.89 -6.57
C PHE A 168 -29.17 -1.76 -7.24
N TYR A 169 -29.12 -1.65 -8.57
CA TYR A 169 -29.58 -0.44 -9.27
C TYR A 169 -30.93 -0.60 -9.96
N SER A 170 -31.28 -1.80 -10.42
CA SER A 170 -32.63 -2.09 -10.94
C SER A 170 -33.56 -2.53 -9.82
N GLY A 171 -33.06 -3.31 -8.86
CA GLY A 171 -33.79 -3.77 -7.68
C GLY A 171 -33.93 -2.72 -6.57
N ASN A 172 -33.35 -1.53 -6.74
CA ASN A 172 -33.33 -0.44 -5.75
C ASN A 172 -32.82 -0.86 -4.36
N VAL A 173 -31.85 -1.78 -4.32
CA VAL A 173 -31.22 -2.21 -3.08
C VAL A 173 -30.08 -1.27 -2.71
N ASP A 174 -30.12 -0.72 -1.49
CA ASP A 174 -29.06 0.15 -1.00
C ASP A 174 -27.72 -0.59 -0.86
N VAL A 175 -26.81 -0.28 -1.78
CA VAL A 175 -25.45 -0.84 -1.83
C VAL A 175 -24.59 -0.44 -0.64
N THR A 176 -24.93 0.65 0.07
CA THR A 176 -24.15 1.16 1.21
C THR A 176 -24.36 0.37 2.50
N ARG A 177 -25.35 -0.55 2.52
CA ARG A 177 -25.56 -1.46 3.65
C ARG A 177 -24.32 -2.34 3.87
N PRO A 178 -23.89 -2.58 5.13
CA PRO A 178 -22.65 -3.31 5.42
C PRO A 178 -22.50 -4.66 4.73
N ASP A 179 -23.56 -5.46 4.67
CA ASP A 179 -23.52 -6.79 4.01
C ASP A 179 -23.36 -6.69 2.49
N ASN A 180 -23.96 -5.66 1.88
CA ASN A 180 -23.83 -5.39 0.45
C ASN A 180 -22.44 -4.87 0.10
N LEU A 181 -21.88 -3.97 0.92
CA LEU A 181 -20.49 -3.53 0.81
C LEU A 181 -19.52 -4.71 0.95
N ARG A 182 -19.75 -5.62 1.89
CA ARG A 182 -18.94 -6.84 2.06
C ARG A 182 -19.01 -7.72 0.81
N ARG A 183 -20.23 -7.94 0.29
CA ARG A 183 -20.48 -8.75 -0.92
C ARG A 183 -19.75 -8.17 -2.13
N VAL A 184 -19.87 -6.88 -2.38
CA VAL A 184 -19.30 -6.24 -3.57
C VAL A 184 -17.78 -6.09 -3.48
N ASN A 185 -17.24 -5.73 -2.32
CA ASN A 185 -15.78 -5.67 -2.14
C ASN A 185 -15.12 -7.05 -2.23
N LYS A 186 -15.83 -8.12 -1.79
CA LYS A 186 -15.39 -9.49 -2.06
C LYS A 186 -15.37 -9.81 -3.54
N PHE A 187 -16.41 -9.44 -4.28
CA PHE A 187 -16.44 -9.63 -5.72
C PHE A 187 -15.29 -8.89 -6.42
N PHE A 188 -15.01 -7.64 -6.03
CA PHE A 188 -13.87 -6.88 -6.57
C PHE A 188 -12.53 -7.55 -6.25
N ALA A 189 -12.35 -8.08 -5.04
CA ALA A 189 -11.13 -8.81 -4.69
C ALA A 189 -10.95 -10.07 -5.56
N ASP A 190 -12.02 -10.88 -5.69
CA ASP A 190 -12.02 -12.09 -6.51
C ASP A 190 -11.70 -11.77 -8.00
N PHE A 191 -12.20 -10.65 -8.52
CA PHE A 191 -11.86 -10.17 -9.88
C PHE A 191 -10.40 -9.72 -9.99
N ILE A 192 -9.95 -8.87 -9.07
CA ILE A 192 -8.56 -8.38 -9.05
C ILE A 192 -7.60 -9.55 -9.00
N ASP A 193 -7.85 -10.58 -8.20
CA ASP A 193 -6.97 -11.75 -8.09
C ASP A 193 -6.83 -12.51 -9.41
N ARG A 194 -7.91 -12.60 -10.21
CA ARG A 194 -7.90 -13.26 -11.52
C ARG A 194 -7.22 -12.46 -12.63
N CYS A 195 -7.05 -11.15 -12.49
CA CYS A 195 -6.30 -10.38 -13.49
C CYS A 195 -4.81 -10.82 -13.51
N PRO A 196 -4.15 -10.89 -14.68
CA PRO A 196 -2.72 -11.16 -14.75
C PRO A 196 -1.89 -10.09 -14.00
N ALA A 197 -0.79 -10.49 -13.36
CA ALA A 197 0.03 -9.59 -12.54
C ALA A 197 0.59 -8.36 -13.28
N TYR A 198 0.82 -8.48 -14.59
CA TYR A 198 1.36 -7.41 -15.45
C TYR A 198 0.29 -6.51 -16.05
N ARG A 199 -0.99 -6.70 -15.70
CA ARG A 199 -2.11 -6.02 -16.34
C ARG A 199 -2.96 -5.29 -15.30
N SER A 200 -3.30 -4.04 -15.62
CA SER A 200 -4.31 -3.29 -14.87
C SER A 200 -5.66 -4.02 -14.93
N PRO A 201 -6.45 -4.05 -13.84
CA PRO A 201 -7.83 -4.56 -13.84
C PRO A 201 -8.77 -3.86 -14.83
N GLY A 202 -8.35 -2.75 -15.46
CA GLY A 202 -9.14 -2.07 -16.49
C GLY A 202 -10.22 -1.15 -15.93
N PHE A 203 -10.20 -0.86 -14.62
CA PHE A 203 -11.17 0.03 -14.00
C PHE A 203 -11.03 1.46 -14.54
N SER A 204 -12.16 2.09 -14.83
CA SER A 204 -12.26 3.50 -15.22
C SER A 204 -12.07 4.45 -14.03
N LYS A 205 -12.24 3.95 -12.81
CA LYS A 205 -12.11 4.71 -11.57
C LYS A 205 -11.16 4.03 -10.59
N GLY A 206 -10.45 4.87 -9.83
CA GLY A 206 -9.71 4.42 -8.66
C GLY A 206 -10.63 3.83 -7.59
N ILE A 207 -10.06 3.01 -6.71
CA ILE A 207 -10.79 2.31 -5.66
C ILE A 207 -10.08 2.49 -4.32
N ASN A 208 -10.86 2.75 -3.27
CA ASN A 208 -10.32 2.74 -1.92
C ASN A 208 -9.90 1.31 -1.55
N MET A 209 -8.78 1.19 -0.84
CA MET A 209 -8.27 -0.08 -0.36
C MET A 209 -7.79 0.01 1.08
N ILE A 210 -7.82 -1.12 1.78
CA ILE A 210 -7.47 -1.23 3.20
C ILE A 210 -6.59 -2.46 3.47
N LEU A 211 -5.56 -2.27 4.30
CA LEU A 211 -4.79 -3.34 4.94
C LEU A 211 -4.99 -3.22 6.45
N THR A 212 -5.61 -4.21 7.08
CA THR A 212 -5.84 -4.23 8.54
C THR A 212 -4.73 -5.00 9.24
N GLU A 213 -4.55 -4.74 10.54
CA GLU A 213 -3.62 -5.49 11.38
C GLU A 213 -3.94 -6.98 11.41
N GLU A 214 -5.23 -7.35 11.39
CA GLU A 214 -5.67 -8.74 11.30
C GLU A 214 -5.16 -9.42 10.02
N LYS A 215 -5.34 -8.77 8.87
CA LYS A 215 -4.85 -9.28 7.58
C LYS A 215 -3.32 -9.32 7.53
N LEU A 216 -2.67 -8.32 8.14
CA LEU A 216 -1.22 -8.29 8.25
C LEU A 216 -0.72 -9.52 9.01
N LYS A 217 -1.29 -9.81 10.19
CA LYS A 217 -0.95 -10.97 11.02
C LYS A 217 -1.25 -12.30 10.33
N ALA A 218 -2.40 -12.40 9.66
CA ALA A 218 -2.78 -13.60 8.91
C ALA A 218 -1.84 -13.92 7.74
N ASN A 219 -1.05 -12.96 7.28
CA ASN A 219 -0.06 -13.11 6.21
C ASN A 219 1.37 -12.81 6.70
N SER A 220 1.66 -13.02 7.98
CA SER A 220 2.97 -12.70 8.59
C SER A 220 4.14 -13.28 7.81
N ASP A 221 4.05 -14.54 7.38
CA ASP A 221 5.13 -15.23 6.67
C ASP A 221 5.47 -14.54 5.34
N PHE A 222 4.46 -14.05 4.61
CA PHE A 222 4.68 -13.28 3.39
C PHE A 222 5.49 -12.01 3.67
N TYR A 223 5.10 -11.22 4.69
CA TYR A 223 5.80 -9.98 5.01
C TYR A 223 7.18 -10.23 5.63
N ASN A 224 7.33 -11.22 6.50
CA ASN A 224 8.60 -11.58 7.12
C ASN A 224 9.62 -12.02 6.05
N ASN A 225 9.19 -12.79 5.04
CA ASN A 225 10.02 -13.13 3.88
C ASN A 225 10.45 -11.89 3.08
N LEU A 226 9.57 -10.88 2.94
CA LEU A 226 9.92 -9.61 2.29
C LEU A 226 10.89 -8.78 3.13
N PHE A 227 10.73 -8.72 4.45
CA PHE A 227 11.69 -8.05 5.33
C PHE A 227 13.08 -8.72 5.25
N GLU A 228 13.13 -10.06 5.25
CA GLU A 228 14.37 -10.81 5.09
C GLU A 228 15.03 -10.56 3.72
N LYS A 229 14.23 -10.57 2.63
CA LYS A 229 14.68 -10.24 1.27
C LYS A 229 15.37 -8.87 1.23
N HIS A 230 14.82 -7.88 1.93
CA HIS A 230 15.37 -6.53 2.02
C HIS A 230 16.42 -6.33 3.12
N LYS A 231 16.81 -7.40 3.83
CA LYS A 231 17.74 -7.36 4.97
C LYS A 231 17.32 -6.34 6.04
N ILE A 232 16.01 -6.28 6.30
CA ILE A 232 15.41 -5.47 7.35
C ILE A 232 15.15 -6.37 8.57
N ASN A 233 15.60 -5.95 9.74
CA ASN A 233 15.36 -6.65 11.00
C ASN A 233 14.02 -6.20 11.59
N PHE A 234 12.93 -6.78 11.06
CA PHE A 234 11.56 -6.54 11.48
C PHE A 234 10.71 -7.79 11.28
N GLU A 235 9.75 -8.02 12.18
CA GLU A 235 8.77 -9.11 12.10
C GLU A 235 7.37 -8.56 12.39
N VAL A 236 6.37 -9.14 11.74
CA VAL A 236 4.95 -8.74 11.82
C VAL A 236 4.21 -9.33 13.02
#